data_AF-A0A9W8TE77-F1
#
_entry.id   AF-A0A9W8TE77-F1
#
_cell.length_a   1.000
_cell.length_b   1.000
_cell.length_c   1.000
_cell.angle_alpha   90.00
_cell.angle_beta   90.00
_cell.angle_gamma   90.00
#
_symmetry.space_group_name_H-M   'P 1'
#
loop_
_entity.id
_entity.type
_entity.pdbx_description
1 polymer ?
#
loop_
_entity_poly.entity_id
_entity_poly.type
_entity_poly.pdbx_seq_one_letter_code
_entity_poly.pdbx_strand_id
1 'polypeptide(L)'
;MRWSLVLLTCFILQFLGVALALPVSSEDGLVPRARVRSSKSAKASSSTYRKNALKSKTEYGVKKNKLVASKVPKARGAAALKALKKKDADHILEHQVLNKALKDQGKKFSDLKPHTQSKVKGAFNSHKNLAYVDKSINRSKAAVYKAALRGNKVQANKHRDEYIKKTFSHAQGTAKTIDKTLKADGHKPNVHSTLMGAAKKAGIRKRDFDEVSE
;
A
#
# COMPACT_ATOMS: atom_id res chain seq x y z
N MET A 1 -13.04 69.12 20.81
CA MET A 1 -12.16 69.07 19.61
C MET A 1 -10.83 68.52 20.08
N ARG A 2 -10.55 67.21 19.95
CA ARG A 2 -10.18 66.49 18.74
C ARG A 2 -8.76 66.83 18.24
N TRP A 3 -7.88 65.83 18.43
CA TRP A 3 -6.76 65.41 17.57
C TRP A 3 -5.40 66.08 17.82
N SER A 4 -4.56 65.40 18.61
CA SER A 4 -3.10 65.54 18.48
C SER A 4 -2.26 64.47 19.21
N LEU A 5 -2.86 63.55 19.98
CA LEU A 5 -2.08 62.52 20.71
C LEU A 5 -2.02 61.14 20.01
N VAL A 6 -1.94 61.11 18.68
CA VAL A 6 -1.75 59.85 17.91
C VAL A 6 -0.44 59.84 17.13
N LEU A 7 0.33 60.94 17.12
CA LEU A 7 1.54 61.03 16.31
C LEU A 7 2.86 60.80 17.07
N LEU A 8 2.85 60.55 18.39
CA LEU A 8 4.08 60.42 19.18
C LEU A 8 4.46 58.99 19.60
N THR A 9 3.66 57.96 19.26
CA THR A 9 4.00 56.56 19.59
C THR A 9 4.56 55.77 18.40
N CYS A 10 4.62 56.35 17.20
CA CYS A 10 5.12 55.66 16.00
C CYS A 10 6.62 55.83 15.72
N PHE A 11 7.35 56.65 16.47
CA PHE A 11 8.77 56.92 16.20
C PHE A 11 9.80 56.22 17.10
N ILE A 12 9.37 55.45 18.12
CA ILE A 12 10.29 54.72 19.02
C ILE A 12 10.49 53.25 18.60
N LEU A 13 9.75 52.75 17.59
CA LEU A 13 9.84 51.35 17.14
C LEU A 13 10.78 51.09 15.95
N GLN A 14 11.58 52.07 15.52
CA GLN A 14 12.45 51.93 14.33
C GLN A 14 13.95 51.81 14.59
N PHE A 15 14.41 51.69 15.85
CA PHE A 15 15.84 51.54 16.16
C PHE A 15 16.17 50.38 17.13
N LEU A 16 15.48 49.24 17.00
CA LEU A 16 15.95 47.94 17.51
C LEU A 16 16.12 46.94 16.36
N GLY A 17 16.84 47.37 15.33
CA GLY A 17 17.28 46.54 14.21
C GLY A 17 18.80 46.39 14.17
N VAL A 18 19.46 46.19 15.33
CA VAL A 18 20.87 45.82 15.35
C VAL A 18 20.97 44.33 15.11
N ALA A 19 21.38 43.98 13.90
CA ALA A 19 21.71 42.65 13.46
C ALA A 19 22.82 42.05 14.33
N LEU A 20 22.46 41.16 15.27
CA LEU A 20 23.34 40.09 15.69
C LEU A 20 23.23 38.97 14.67
N ALA A 21 24.07 39.05 13.64
CA ALA A 21 24.39 37.91 12.79
C ALA A 21 25.20 36.90 13.61
N LEU A 22 24.53 36.06 14.37
CA LEU A 22 25.12 34.83 14.85
C LEU A 22 25.30 33.93 13.62
N PRO A 23 26.50 33.39 13.36
CA PRO A 23 26.66 32.36 12.35
C PRO A 23 25.83 31.16 12.82
N VAL A 24 24.64 31.00 12.25
CA VAL A 24 23.97 29.71 12.29
C VAL A 24 24.88 28.82 11.46
N SER A 25 25.69 28.01 12.14
CA SER A 25 26.32 26.86 11.53
C SER A 25 25.22 26.17 10.74
N SER A 26 25.34 26.23 9.42
CA SER A 26 24.65 25.33 8.51
C SER A 26 25.25 23.95 8.76
N GLU A 27 24.97 23.39 9.94
CA GLU A 27 24.88 21.97 10.13
C GLU A 27 23.84 21.56 9.11
N ASP A 28 24.34 21.06 7.98
CA ASP A 28 23.59 20.38 6.95
C ASP A 28 22.66 19.39 7.64
N GLY A 29 21.45 19.88 7.94
CA GLY A 29 20.35 19.16 8.55
C GLY A 29 19.76 18.12 7.61
N LEU A 30 20.58 17.58 6.70
CA LEU A 30 20.52 16.20 6.28
C LEU A 30 20.83 15.32 7.50
N VAL A 31 20.01 15.43 8.55
CA VAL A 31 19.71 14.28 9.39
C VAL A 31 19.33 13.22 8.38
N PRO A 32 20.15 12.17 8.19
CA PRO A 32 19.65 11.01 7.51
C PRO A 32 18.49 10.63 8.41
N ARG A 33 17.25 10.79 7.92
CA ARG A 33 16.14 9.99 8.42
C ARG A 33 16.55 8.56 8.12
N ALA A 34 17.44 8.03 8.96
CA ALA A 34 17.89 6.68 9.00
C ALA A 34 16.58 5.92 9.02
N ARG A 35 16.33 5.26 7.91
CA ARG A 35 15.07 4.63 7.59
C ARG A 35 14.84 3.55 8.66
N VAL A 36 14.21 3.90 9.77
CA VAL A 36 13.48 2.95 10.62
C VAL A 36 12.22 2.53 9.84
N ARG A 37 12.38 2.08 8.59
CA ARG A 37 11.31 1.76 7.64
C ARG A 37 10.95 0.28 7.63
N SER A 38 11.61 -0.58 8.42
CA SER A 38 11.46 -2.03 8.24
C SER A 38 10.43 -2.69 9.18
N SER A 39 10.35 -2.30 10.46
CA SER A 39 9.53 -3.03 11.45
C SER A 39 8.08 -2.54 11.56
N LYS A 40 7.78 -1.30 11.17
CA LYS A 40 6.44 -0.71 11.38
C LYS A 40 5.39 -1.10 10.32
N SER A 41 5.77 -1.78 9.24
CA SER A 41 4.85 -2.13 8.15
C SER A 41 5.19 -3.47 7.50
N ALA A 42 4.15 -4.17 7.07
CA ALA A 42 4.26 -5.36 6.24
C ALA A 42 4.74 -5.07 4.81
N LYS A 43 4.81 -3.80 4.36
CA LYS A 43 5.32 -3.46 3.03
C LYS A 43 6.85 -3.47 3.01
N ALA A 44 7.42 -4.13 2.01
CA ALA A 44 8.83 -3.98 1.67
C ALA A 44 9.09 -2.67 0.92
N SER A 45 10.36 -2.33 0.71
CA SER A 45 10.72 -1.18 -0.13
C SER A 45 10.20 -1.37 -1.56
N SER A 46 9.94 -0.26 -2.27
CA SER A 46 9.44 -0.31 -3.65
C SER A 46 10.34 -1.09 -4.60
N SER A 47 11.66 -0.91 -4.47
CA SER A 47 12.64 -1.70 -5.23
C SER A 47 12.51 -3.20 -4.94
N THR A 48 12.35 -3.58 -3.67
CA THR A 48 12.23 -4.98 -3.26
C THR A 48 10.97 -5.64 -3.83
N TYR A 49 9.78 -5.07 -3.61
CA TYR A 49 8.56 -5.72 -4.09
C TYR A 49 8.44 -5.66 -5.62
N ARG A 50 8.98 -4.64 -6.30
CA ARG A 50 9.06 -4.63 -7.78
C ARG A 50 9.96 -5.74 -8.32
N LYS A 51 11.10 -6.01 -7.67
CA LYS A 51 11.97 -7.14 -8.01
C LYS A 51 11.28 -8.49 -7.75
N ASN A 52 10.52 -8.62 -6.65
CA ASN A 52 9.76 -9.84 -6.38
C ASN A 52 8.60 -10.04 -7.37
N ALA A 53 7.94 -8.96 -7.79
CA ALA A 53 6.90 -9.01 -8.82
C ALA A 53 7.43 -9.50 -10.18
N LEU A 54 8.73 -9.30 -10.49
CA LEU A 54 9.35 -9.88 -11.69
C LEU A 54 9.40 -11.42 -11.65
N LYS A 55 9.35 -12.01 -10.45
CA LYS A 55 9.30 -13.47 -10.27
C LYS A 55 7.87 -14.01 -10.36
N SER A 56 6.86 -13.13 -10.47
CA SER A 56 5.49 -13.56 -10.76
C SER A 56 5.43 -14.10 -12.20
N LYS A 57 4.55 -15.09 -12.44
CA LYS A 57 4.40 -15.68 -13.77
C LYS A 57 3.65 -14.75 -14.73
N THR A 58 2.85 -13.84 -14.19
CA THR A 58 1.81 -13.13 -14.92
C THR A 58 1.82 -11.64 -14.61
N GLU A 59 1.74 -10.84 -15.65
CA GLU A 59 1.36 -9.45 -15.61
C GLU A 59 -0.03 -9.24 -16.20
N TYR A 60 -0.68 -8.15 -15.82
CA TYR A 60 -2.03 -7.81 -16.23
C TYR A 60 -2.04 -6.45 -16.93
N GLY A 61 -2.91 -6.27 -17.91
CA GLY A 61 -3.11 -4.98 -18.56
C GLY A 61 -4.32 -4.99 -19.47
N VAL A 62 -4.72 -3.83 -19.97
CA VAL A 62 -5.87 -3.70 -20.86
C VAL A 62 -5.43 -3.71 -22.32
N LYS A 63 -5.97 -4.63 -23.11
CA LYS A 63 -5.79 -4.67 -24.58
C LYS A 63 -7.14 -4.85 -25.24
N LYS A 64 -7.45 -4.01 -26.25
CA LYS A 64 -8.75 -4.03 -26.95
C LYS A 64 -9.96 -4.05 -25.99
N ASN A 65 -9.94 -3.21 -24.96
CA ASN A 65 -10.99 -3.08 -23.93
C ASN A 65 -11.31 -4.39 -23.16
N LYS A 66 -10.31 -5.27 -23.02
CA LYS A 66 -10.37 -6.49 -22.20
C LYS A 66 -9.16 -6.56 -21.28
N LEU A 67 -9.34 -7.10 -20.07
CA LEU A 67 -8.22 -7.43 -19.20
C LEU A 67 -7.49 -8.66 -19.75
N VAL A 68 -6.20 -8.51 -20.01
CA VAL A 68 -5.33 -9.56 -20.54
C VAL A 68 -4.25 -9.89 -19.51
N ALA A 69 -4.12 -11.20 -19.25
CA ALA A 69 -2.98 -11.77 -18.55
C ALA A 69 -1.88 -12.08 -19.58
N SER A 70 -0.65 -11.66 -19.30
CA SER A 70 0.51 -11.91 -20.16
C SER A 70 1.70 -12.36 -19.32
N LYS A 71 2.67 -13.05 -19.92
CA LYS A 71 3.86 -13.48 -19.19
C LYS A 71 4.72 -12.28 -18.82
N VAL A 72 5.22 -12.25 -17.59
CA VAL A 72 6.25 -11.27 -17.22
C VAL A 72 7.47 -11.48 -18.12
N PRO A 73 8.06 -10.41 -18.71
CA PRO A 73 9.24 -10.55 -19.56
C PRO A 73 10.37 -11.29 -18.84
N LYS A 74 10.94 -12.32 -19.49
CA LYS A 74 12.05 -13.12 -18.95
C LYS A 74 13.37 -12.35 -18.82
N ALA A 75 13.44 -11.11 -19.35
CA ALA A 75 14.63 -10.29 -19.26
C ALA A 75 15.06 -10.10 -17.79
N ARG A 76 16.37 -10.15 -17.52
CA ARG A 76 16.88 -10.01 -16.16
C ARG A 76 17.05 -8.52 -15.80
N GLY A 77 16.76 -8.19 -14.55
CA GLY A 77 17.15 -6.91 -13.96
C GLY A 77 16.51 -5.68 -14.61
N ALA A 78 17.34 -4.68 -14.95
CA ALA A 78 16.90 -3.36 -15.38
C ALA A 78 16.12 -3.37 -16.71
N ALA A 79 16.42 -4.31 -17.61
CA ALA A 79 15.75 -4.42 -18.91
C ALA A 79 14.27 -4.81 -18.77
N ALA A 80 13.95 -5.79 -17.92
CA ALA A 80 12.55 -6.12 -17.63
C ALA A 80 11.81 -4.99 -16.90
N LEU A 81 12.47 -4.31 -15.96
CA LEU A 81 11.88 -3.15 -15.29
C LEU A 81 11.60 -2.01 -16.27
N LYS A 82 12.42 -1.84 -17.32
CA LYS A 82 12.22 -0.85 -18.39
C LYS A 82 10.99 -1.20 -19.23
N ALA A 83 10.82 -2.47 -19.60
CA ALA A 83 9.63 -2.97 -20.31
C ALA A 83 8.32 -2.75 -19.51
N LEU A 84 8.41 -2.75 -18.19
CA LEU A 84 7.29 -2.60 -17.26
C LEU A 84 7.11 -1.18 -16.71
N LYS A 85 7.77 -0.15 -17.28
CA LYS A 85 7.72 1.24 -16.78
C LYS A 85 6.30 1.82 -16.69
N LYS A 86 5.39 1.35 -17.54
CA LYS A 86 3.99 1.79 -17.57
C LYS A 86 3.09 1.04 -16.57
N LYS A 87 3.63 0.03 -15.87
CA LYS A 87 2.90 -0.79 -14.90
C LYS A 87 3.39 -0.54 -13.49
N ASP A 88 2.49 -0.75 -12.53
CA ASP A 88 2.84 -0.78 -11.11
C ASP A 88 2.96 -2.25 -10.67
N ALA A 89 3.84 -2.50 -9.69
CA ALA A 89 3.82 -3.77 -8.98
C ALA A 89 2.77 -3.67 -7.87
N ASP A 90 1.74 -4.50 -7.99
CA ASP A 90 0.58 -4.57 -7.12
C ASP A 90 0.75 -5.65 -6.05
N HIS A 91 0.21 -5.39 -4.85
CA HIS A 91 -0.02 -6.41 -3.82
C HIS A 91 -1.45 -6.94 -4.00
N ILE A 92 -1.59 -8.16 -4.49
CA ILE A 92 -2.89 -8.78 -4.80
C ILE A 92 -3.82 -8.74 -3.57
N LEU A 93 -3.33 -9.23 -2.43
CA LEU A 93 -3.89 -8.93 -1.11
C LEU A 93 -3.49 -7.52 -0.70
N GLU A 94 -4.47 -6.62 -0.61
CA GLU A 94 -4.27 -5.24 -0.20
C GLU A 94 -3.81 -5.11 1.25
N HIS A 95 -2.87 -4.19 1.50
CA HIS A 95 -2.36 -3.92 2.85
C HIS A 95 -3.45 -3.41 3.80
N GLN A 96 -4.46 -2.75 3.25
CA GLN A 96 -5.62 -2.21 3.98
C GLN A 96 -6.40 -3.34 4.65
N VAL A 97 -6.44 -4.53 4.05
CA VAL A 97 -7.09 -5.72 4.60
C VAL A 97 -6.34 -6.21 5.83
N LEU A 98 -5.01 -6.38 5.73
CA LEU A 98 -4.16 -6.75 6.87
C LEU A 98 -4.26 -5.72 8.01
N ASN A 99 -4.21 -4.43 7.68
CA ASN A 99 -4.32 -3.37 8.68
C ASN A 99 -5.67 -3.38 9.39
N LYS A 100 -6.78 -3.56 8.67
CA LYS A 100 -8.11 -3.65 9.27
C LYS A 100 -8.22 -4.88 10.18
N ALA A 101 -7.73 -6.02 9.70
CA ALA A 101 -7.71 -7.28 10.44
C ALA A 101 -6.96 -7.12 11.78
N LEU A 102 -5.77 -6.52 11.79
CA LEU A 102 -5.04 -6.25 13.04
C LEU A 102 -5.75 -5.20 13.91
N LYS A 103 -6.27 -4.12 13.30
CA LYS A 103 -6.98 -3.05 14.02
C LYS A 103 -8.22 -3.56 14.74
N ASP A 104 -8.95 -4.51 14.15
CA ASP A 104 -10.13 -5.12 14.76
C ASP A 104 -9.80 -5.96 16.01
N GLN A 105 -8.52 -6.22 16.26
CA GLN A 105 -8.00 -6.85 17.46
C GLN A 105 -7.31 -5.84 18.40
N GLY A 106 -7.45 -4.53 18.14
CA GLY A 106 -6.75 -3.50 18.89
C GLY A 106 -5.23 -3.47 18.65
N LYS A 107 -4.73 -4.07 17.55
CA LYS A 107 -3.31 -4.21 17.26
C LYS A 107 -2.89 -3.46 16.00
N LYS A 108 -1.59 -3.14 15.93
CA LYS A 108 -0.86 -2.67 14.75
C LYS A 108 0.16 -3.74 14.36
N PHE A 109 0.68 -3.65 13.13
CA PHE A 109 1.70 -4.58 12.64
C PHE A 109 2.98 -4.57 13.51
N SER A 110 3.34 -3.40 14.04
CA SER A 110 4.47 -3.21 14.96
C SER A 110 4.35 -3.98 16.27
N ASP A 111 3.13 -4.36 16.65
CA ASP A 111 2.84 -4.99 17.94
C ASP A 111 2.98 -6.51 17.89
N LEU A 112 3.21 -7.06 16.69
CA LEU A 112 3.52 -8.47 16.48
C LEU A 112 4.98 -8.75 16.89
N LYS A 113 5.29 -9.97 17.34
CA LYS A 113 6.68 -10.34 17.63
C LYS A 113 7.55 -10.25 16.36
N PRO A 114 8.85 -9.93 16.47
CA PRO A 114 9.72 -9.75 15.29
C PRO A 114 9.72 -10.92 14.29
N HIS A 115 9.68 -12.16 14.78
CA HIS A 115 9.63 -13.35 13.92
C HIS A 115 8.30 -13.45 13.15
N THR A 116 7.19 -13.09 13.80
CA THR A 116 5.85 -13.02 13.19
C THR A 116 5.78 -11.90 12.17
N GLN A 117 6.32 -10.72 12.48
CA GLN A 117 6.46 -9.62 11.52
C GLN A 117 7.21 -10.08 10.28
N SER A 118 8.35 -10.76 10.44
CA SER A 118 9.16 -11.27 9.33
C SER A 118 8.39 -12.25 8.45
N LYS A 119 7.70 -13.23 9.05
CA LYS A 119 6.90 -14.22 8.31
C LYS A 119 5.72 -13.59 7.57
N VAL A 120 4.97 -12.70 8.23
CA VAL A 120 3.84 -11.98 7.61
C VAL A 120 4.35 -11.08 6.47
N LYS A 121 5.44 -10.34 6.68
CA LYS A 121 6.08 -9.52 5.65
C LYS A 121 6.58 -10.36 4.48
N GLY A 122 7.15 -11.54 4.74
CA GLY A 122 7.58 -12.49 3.72
C GLY A 122 6.42 -12.99 2.86
N ALA A 123 5.31 -13.40 3.49
CA ALA A 123 4.10 -13.80 2.78
C ALA A 123 3.51 -12.63 1.97
N PHE A 124 3.41 -11.45 2.57
CA PHE A 124 2.83 -10.26 1.95
C PHE A 124 3.63 -9.78 0.74
N ASN A 125 4.96 -9.84 0.78
CA ASN A 125 5.84 -9.42 -0.34
C ASN A 125 6.35 -10.59 -1.20
N SER A 126 5.72 -11.76 -1.08
CA SER A 126 6.02 -12.91 -1.92
C SER A 126 5.59 -12.64 -3.37
N HIS A 127 6.31 -13.20 -4.33
CA HIS A 127 5.92 -13.19 -5.75
C HIS A 127 4.55 -13.84 -6.00
N LYS A 128 4.03 -14.64 -5.06
CA LYS A 128 2.67 -15.20 -5.09
C LYS A 128 1.57 -14.18 -4.75
N ASN A 129 1.93 -13.08 -4.07
CA ASN A 129 1.02 -11.98 -3.74
C ASN A 129 1.34 -10.70 -4.55
N LEU A 130 2.20 -10.81 -5.56
CA LEU A 130 2.66 -9.66 -6.33
C LEU A 130 2.45 -9.91 -7.82
N ALA A 131 1.99 -8.89 -8.53
CA ALA A 131 1.88 -8.93 -9.99
C ALA A 131 2.15 -7.53 -10.57
N TYR A 132 2.63 -7.47 -11.81
CA TYR A 132 2.62 -6.20 -12.54
C TYR A 132 1.24 -5.97 -13.15
N VAL A 133 0.71 -4.76 -13.01
CA VAL A 133 -0.60 -4.39 -13.55
C VAL A 133 -0.61 -2.93 -13.99
N ASP A 134 -1.50 -2.58 -14.92
CA ASP A 134 -1.71 -1.19 -15.31
C ASP A 134 -2.06 -0.31 -14.10
N LYS A 135 -1.47 0.89 -14.05
CA LYS A 135 -1.58 1.80 -12.89
C LYS A 135 -3.01 2.17 -12.53
N SER A 136 -3.86 2.35 -13.54
CA SER A 136 -5.29 2.69 -13.36
C SER A 136 -6.03 1.59 -12.61
N ILE A 137 -5.78 0.32 -12.96
CA ILE A 137 -6.35 -0.85 -12.29
C ILE A 137 -5.88 -0.93 -10.84
N ASN A 138 -4.56 -0.82 -10.59
CA ASN A 138 -3.99 -0.88 -9.24
C ASN A 138 -4.61 0.18 -8.31
N ARG A 139 -4.59 1.45 -8.74
CA ARG A 139 -5.15 2.57 -7.96
C ARG A 139 -6.65 2.38 -7.69
N SER A 140 -7.40 1.96 -8.70
CA SER A 140 -8.84 1.72 -8.58
C SER A 140 -9.13 0.56 -7.61
N LYS A 141 -8.34 -0.52 -7.63
CA LYS A 141 -8.45 -1.64 -6.68
C LYS A 141 -8.22 -1.20 -5.24
N ALA A 142 -7.15 -0.42 -4.99
CA ALA A 142 -6.87 0.08 -3.65
C ALA A 142 -8.03 0.95 -3.10
N ALA A 143 -8.67 1.74 -3.97
CA ALA A 143 -9.86 2.53 -3.61
C ALA A 143 -11.06 1.65 -3.26
N VAL A 144 -11.28 0.54 -3.98
CA VAL A 144 -12.34 -0.43 -3.68
C VAL A 144 -12.19 -1.05 -2.31
N TYR A 145 -11.03 -1.62 -2.00
CA TYR A 145 -10.84 -2.22 -0.69
C TYR A 145 -10.93 -1.18 0.42
N LYS A 146 -10.43 0.04 0.21
CA LYS A 146 -10.58 1.14 1.18
C LYS A 146 -12.05 1.51 1.41
N ALA A 147 -12.86 1.61 0.35
CA ALA A 147 -14.29 1.91 0.45
C ALA A 147 -15.08 0.77 1.10
N ALA A 148 -14.86 -0.48 0.65
CA ALA A 148 -15.53 -1.66 1.17
C ALA A 148 -15.25 -1.89 2.66
N LEU A 149 -13.99 -1.71 3.09
CA LEU A 149 -13.62 -1.83 4.51
C LEU A 149 -14.24 -0.73 5.39
N ARG A 150 -14.65 0.40 4.80
CA ARG A 150 -15.38 1.49 5.47
C ARG A 150 -16.90 1.33 5.39
N GLY A 151 -17.40 0.34 4.66
CA GLY A 151 -18.84 0.15 4.43
C GLY A 151 -19.44 1.04 3.34
N ASN A 152 -18.62 1.71 2.55
CA ASN A 152 -19.09 2.58 1.48
C ASN A 152 -19.42 1.78 0.21
N LYS A 153 -20.38 2.29 -0.58
CA LYS A 153 -20.69 1.75 -1.91
C LYS A 153 -19.48 1.87 -2.83
N VAL A 154 -19.22 0.79 -3.57
CA VAL A 154 -18.15 0.73 -4.57
C VAL A 154 -18.74 1.00 -5.95
N GLN A 155 -18.21 1.99 -6.66
CA GLN A 155 -18.55 2.21 -8.07
C GLN A 155 -17.97 1.10 -8.93
N ALA A 156 -18.76 0.56 -9.86
CA ALA A 156 -18.34 -0.51 -10.77
C ALA A 156 -17.22 -0.04 -11.71
N ASN A 157 -16.26 -0.92 -11.99
CA ASN A 157 -15.21 -0.68 -12.96
C ASN A 157 -14.78 -2.02 -13.55
N LYS A 158 -15.13 -2.25 -14.82
CA LYS A 158 -14.94 -3.52 -15.52
C LYS A 158 -13.53 -4.10 -15.34
N HIS A 159 -12.48 -3.36 -15.73
CA HIS A 159 -11.11 -3.87 -15.74
C HIS A 159 -10.57 -4.16 -14.34
N ARG A 160 -10.92 -3.31 -13.37
CA ARG A 160 -10.58 -3.54 -11.96
C ARG A 160 -11.29 -4.77 -11.41
N ASP A 161 -12.59 -4.89 -11.64
CA ASP A 161 -13.40 -5.97 -11.08
C ASP A 161 -12.99 -7.32 -11.68
N GLU A 162 -12.76 -7.39 -13.00
CA GLU A 162 -12.15 -8.54 -13.66
C GLU A 162 -10.78 -8.89 -13.06
N TYR A 163 -9.95 -7.88 -12.75
CA TYR A 163 -8.63 -8.10 -12.16
C TYR A 163 -8.72 -8.67 -10.75
N ILE A 164 -9.58 -8.10 -9.90
CA ILE A 164 -9.78 -8.63 -8.54
C ILE A 164 -10.33 -10.05 -8.62
N LYS A 165 -11.28 -10.34 -9.53
CA LYS A 165 -11.81 -11.69 -9.77
C LYS A 165 -10.70 -12.68 -10.14
N LYS A 166 -9.93 -12.40 -11.19
CA LYS A 166 -8.85 -13.28 -11.63
C LYS A 166 -7.77 -13.54 -10.58
N THR A 167 -7.53 -12.59 -9.68
CA THR A 167 -6.43 -12.68 -8.68
C THR A 167 -6.89 -13.05 -7.27
N PHE A 168 -8.19 -13.23 -7.05
CA PHE A 168 -8.73 -13.40 -5.71
C PHE A 168 -8.26 -14.68 -5.01
N SER A 169 -8.12 -15.79 -5.73
CA SER A 169 -7.60 -17.05 -5.19
C SER A 169 -6.18 -16.87 -4.62
N HIS A 170 -5.33 -16.08 -5.28
CA HIS A 170 -4.01 -15.71 -4.77
C HIS A 170 -4.10 -14.82 -3.51
N ALA A 171 -5.05 -13.87 -3.48
CA ALA A 171 -5.31 -13.05 -2.29
C ALA A 171 -5.72 -13.93 -1.09
N GLN A 172 -6.62 -14.90 -1.31
CA GLN A 172 -7.08 -15.84 -0.29
C GLN A 172 -5.94 -16.73 0.22
N GLY A 173 -5.14 -17.29 -0.69
CA GLY A 173 -3.97 -18.10 -0.31
C GLY A 173 -2.99 -17.33 0.57
N THR A 174 -2.72 -16.07 0.21
CA THR A 174 -1.88 -15.17 1.01
C THR A 174 -2.52 -14.87 2.36
N ALA A 175 -3.80 -14.52 2.39
CA ALA A 175 -4.52 -14.23 3.63
C ALA A 175 -4.54 -15.43 4.59
N LYS A 176 -4.79 -16.64 4.08
CA LYS A 176 -4.72 -17.90 4.86
C LYS A 176 -3.31 -18.16 5.42
N THR A 177 -2.27 -17.89 4.63
CA THR A 177 -0.87 -18.04 5.07
C THR A 177 -0.55 -17.07 6.22
N ILE A 178 -1.02 -15.82 6.11
CA ILE A 178 -0.87 -14.82 7.17
C ILE A 178 -1.67 -15.24 8.41
N ASP A 179 -2.91 -15.69 8.25
CA ASP A 179 -3.74 -16.17 9.36
C ASP A 179 -3.11 -17.35 10.09
N LYS A 180 -2.53 -18.32 9.38
CA LYS A 180 -1.78 -19.43 9.98
C LYS A 180 -0.58 -18.91 10.79
N THR A 181 0.12 -17.91 10.27
CA THR A 181 1.26 -17.29 10.95
C THR A 181 0.83 -16.55 12.21
N LEU A 182 -0.25 -15.77 12.16
CA LEU A 182 -0.81 -15.06 13.31
C LEU A 182 -1.30 -16.04 14.38
N LYS A 183 -2.01 -17.10 13.97
CA LYS A 183 -2.50 -18.15 14.89
C LYS A 183 -1.36 -18.85 15.63
N ALA A 184 -0.26 -19.14 14.94
CA ALA A 184 0.92 -19.77 15.54
C ALA A 184 1.59 -18.91 16.63
N ASP A 185 1.38 -17.60 16.60
CA ASP A 185 1.89 -16.66 17.61
C ASP A 185 0.82 -16.23 18.64
N GLY A 186 -0.31 -16.96 18.70
CA GLY A 186 -1.39 -16.70 19.66
C GLY A 186 -2.32 -15.54 19.28
N HIS A 187 -2.27 -15.04 18.05
CA HIS A 187 -3.19 -14.01 17.56
C HIS A 187 -4.41 -14.61 16.87
N LYS A 188 -5.54 -13.91 16.89
CA LYS A 188 -6.76 -14.37 16.21
C LYS A 188 -6.56 -14.29 14.68
N PRO A 189 -6.77 -15.37 13.92
CA PRO A 189 -6.71 -15.31 12.45
C PRO A 189 -7.97 -14.62 11.91
N ASN A 190 -7.83 -13.43 11.32
CA ASN A 190 -8.96 -12.69 10.75
C ASN A 190 -8.65 -11.96 9.44
N VAL A 191 -7.48 -12.17 8.84
CA VAL A 191 -7.13 -11.54 7.56
C VAL A 191 -7.97 -12.13 6.43
N HIS A 192 -8.16 -13.45 6.41
CA HIS A 192 -9.00 -14.12 5.40
C HIS A 192 -10.46 -13.71 5.52
N SER A 193 -11.03 -13.68 6.73
CA SER A 193 -12.41 -13.23 6.93
C SER A 193 -12.60 -11.75 6.58
N THR A 194 -11.63 -10.89 6.90
CA THR A 194 -11.64 -9.48 6.51
C THR A 194 -11.59 -9.31 4.98
N LEU A 195 -10.77 -10.11 4.29
CA LEU A 195 -10.72 -10.16 2.82
C LEU A 195 -12.09 -10.54 2.24
N MET A 196 -12.68 -11.63 2.73
CA MET A 196 -13.98 -12.12 2.25
C MET A 196 -15.10 -11.09 2.48
N GLY A 197 -15.10 -10.43 3.65
CA GLY A 197 -16.06 -9.37 3.95
C GLY A 197 -15.90 -8.16 3.03
N ALA A 198 -14.67 -7.74 2.76
CA ALA A 198 -14.39 -6.65 1.82
C ALA A 198 -14.79 -7.00 0.38
N ALA A 199 -14.48 -8.21 -0.07
CA ALA A 199 -14.83 -8.69 -1.41
C ALA A 199 -16.34 -8.76 -1.61
N LYS A 200 -17.09 -9.29 -0.63
CA LYS A 200 -18.56 -9.32 -0.66
C LYS A 200 -19.15 -7.92 -0.79
N LYS A 201 -18.65 -6.95 -0.01
CA LYS A 201 -19.08 -5.54 -0.08
C LYS A 201 -18.69 -4.86 -1.40
N ALA A 202 -17.60 -5.29 -2.01
CA ALA A 202 -17.18 -4.86 -3.34
C ALA A 202 -17.98 -5.53 -4.48
N GLY A 203 -18.98 -6.37 -4.15
CA GLY A 203 -19.83 -7.04 -5.15
C GLY A 203 -19.18 -8.28 -5.79
N ILE A 204 -18.09 -8.79 -5.23
CA ILE A 204 -17.38 -9.96 -5.74
C ILE A 204 -17.87 -11.19 -4.97
N ARG A 205 -18.53 -12.10 -5.68
CA ARG A 205 -19.24 -13.25 -5.11
C ARG A 205 -18.34 -14.48 -5.14
N LYS A 206 -18.56 -15.44 -4.22
CA LYS A 206 -17.77 -16.69 -4.14
C LYS A 206 -17.68 -17.44 -5.47
N ARG A 207 -18.80 -17.52 -6.20
CA ARG A 207 -18.89 -18.14 -7.54
C ARG A 207 -17.99 -17.50 -8.60
N ASP A 208 -17.60 -16.23 -8.42
CA ASP A 208 -16.76 -15.51 -9.39
C ASP A 208 -15.30 -15.99 -9.41
N PHE A 209 -14.92 -16.94 -8.55
CA PHE A 209 -13.54 -17.43 -8.42
C PHE A 209 -13.38 -18.95 -8.48
N ASP A 210 -14.48 -19.70 -8.39
CA ASP A 210 -14.45 -21.17 -8.57
C ASP A 210 -14.23 -21.52 -10.06
N GLU A 211 -14.72 -20.68 -10.99
CA GLU A 211 -14.57 -20.81 -12.47
C GLU A 211 -13.16 -20.47 -13.02
N VAL A 212 -12.24 -19.95 -12.20
CA VAL A 212 -10.88 -19.57 -12.66
C VAL A 212 -9.84 -20.65 -12.30
N SER A 213 -10.30 -21.81 -11.85
CA SER A 213 -9.46 -22.92 -11.34
C SER A 213 -9.07 -23.97 -12.39
N GLU A 214 -9.49 -23.80 -13.65
CA GLU A 214 -9.19 -24.73 -14.76
C GLU A 214 -7.85 -24.41 -15.45
#